data_AF-A0A9P5P755-F1
#
_entry.id   AF-A0A9P5P755-F1
#
_cell.length_a   1.000
_cell.length_b   1.000
_cell.length_c   1.000
_cell.angle_alpha   90.00
_cell.angle_beta   90.00
_cell.angle_gamma   90.00
#
_symmetry.space_group_name_H-M   'P 1'
#
loop_
_entity.id
_entity.type
_entity.pdbx_description
1 polymer ?
#
loop_
_entity_poly.entity_id
_entity_poly.type
_entity_poly.pdbx_seq_one_letter_code
_entity_poly.pdbx_strand_id
1 'polypeptide(L)'
;MWGTILSGERFSSSEFEALLFRVVHKYTGDAMALLKQPKSKPDPVEHRSTATFVTVVPAGAGSSGVEAYRLRSYATPRGAVESLPGYSWKIVEAARTTSAAPMYFAPVLVNTQVFQDAGGSGFNNPTSEAIKKLKCSGAGKSKDEVELVVLSLGTGLASLTVEHFDDQRFENPDDSRLKNVVNKLRSKVKNIATAKERLEQIAKQFVQVATVTERTHDDVSKRFLEWGRRDDYFRFNPPQGLGDLDLADYMKEGLIVEITNVWLRSPAGQDATMELYEKLREPYEAKKM
;
A
#
# COMPACT_ATOMS: atom_id res chain seq x y z
N MET A 1 -14.10 5.02 23.87
CA MET A 1 -14.33 3.83 23.01
C MET A 1 -15.78 3.68 22.51
N TRP A 2 -16.79 4.36 23.08
CA TRP A 2 -18.20 4.25 22.65
C TRP A 2 -18.67 5.32 21.64
N GLY A 3 -17.95 6.45 21.49
CA GLY A 3 -18.33 7.54 20.57
C GLY A 3 -18.09 7.25 19.08
N THR A 4 -17.13 6.38 18.75
CA THR A 4 -16.76 5.99 17.38
C THR A 4 -17.79 5.07 16.71
N ILE A 5 -18.62 4.38 17.51
CA ILE A 5 -19.65 3.48 16.97
C ILE A 5 -20.76 4.25 16.22
N LEU A 6 -21.00 5.52 16.57
CA LEU A 6 -22.00 6.37 15.93
C LEU A 6 -21.49 7.06 14.65
N SER A 7 -20.16 7.23 14.47
CA SER A 7 -19.58 7.80 13.24
C SER A 7 -19.34 6.77 12.13
N GLY A 8 -19.46 5.47 12.42
CA GLY A 8 -19.19 4.41 11.45
C GLY A 8 -17.71 4.07 11.26
N GLU A 9 -16.82 4.64 12.08
CA GLU A 9 -15.38 4.40 12.07
C GLU A 9 -14.98 3.44 13.19
N ARG A 10 -13.97 2.58 12.94
CA ARG A 10 -13.44 1.68 13.98
C ARG A 10 -12.43 2.38 14.88
N PHE A 11 -11.60 3.26 14.32
CA PHE A 11 -10.56 4.00 15.03
C PHE A 11 -10.87 5.50 15.04
N SER A 12 -10.36 6.20 16.06
CA SER A 12 -10.54 7.65 16.17
C SER A 12 -9.66 8.37 15.14
N SER A 13 -10.30 8.96 14.12
CA SER A 13 -9.61 9.78 13.13
C SER A 13 -8.87 10.96 13.75
N SER A 14 -9.46 11.60 14.76
CA SER A 14 -8.85 12.76 15.42
C SER A 14 -7.60 12.40 16.23
N GLU A 15 -7.58 11.23 16.88
CA GLU A 15 -6.39 10.75 17.60
C GLU A 15 -5.27 10.40 16.62
N PHE A 16 -5.60 9.77 15.49
CA PHE A 16 -4.63 9.46 14.45
C PHE A 16 -4.08 10.72 13.77
N GLU A 17 -4.92 11.72 13.49
CA GLU A 17 -4.50 13.02 12.97
C GLU A 17 -3.59 13.75 13.96
N ALA A 18 -3.93 13.74 15.26
CA ALA A 18 -3.06 14.30 16.30
C ALA A 18 -1.68 13.61 16.36
N LEU A 19 -1.61 12.30 16.13
CA LEU A 19 -0.34 11.58 15.97
C LEU A 19 0.41 12.06 14.73
N LEU A 20 -0.25 12.16 13.57
CA LEU A 20 0.35 12.63 12.33
C LEU A 20 0.92 14.06 12.47
N PHE A 21 0.17 14.99 13.06
CA PHE A 21 0.64 16.36 13.32
C PHE A 21 1.92 16.37 14.15
N ARG A 22 1.99 15.56 15.22
CA ARG A 22 3.19 15.46 16.07
C ARG A 22 4.38 14.91 15.30
N VAL A 23 4.18 13.84 14.52
CA VAL A 23 5.26 13.22 13.73
C VAL A 23 5.76 14.17 12.65
N VAL A 24 4.87 14.81 11.90
CA VAL A 24 5.25 15.76 10.84
C VAL A 24 5.95 16.98 11.44
N HIS A 25 5.43 17.56 12.52
CA HIS A 25 6.11 18.67 13.19
C HIS A 25 7.52 18.28 13.69
N LYS A 26 7.67 17.09 14.28
CA LYS A 26 8.97 16.59 14.76
C LYS A 26 10.04 16.58 13.66
N TYR A 27 9.69 16.19 12.45
CA TYR A 27 10.65 16.04 11.35
C TYR A 27 10.76 17.24 10.42
N THR A 28 9.77 18.14 10.42
CA THR A 28 9.71 19.25 9.45
C THR A 28 9.71 20.63 10.10
N GLY A 29 9.48 20.73 11.42
CA GLY A 29 9.22 21.99 12.11
C GLY A 29 7.83 22.57 11.87
N ASP A 30 7.02 22.00 10.95
CA ASP A 30 5.69 22.48 10.59
C ASP A 30 4.71 21.31 10.50
N ALA A 31 3.75 21.21 11.43
CA ALA A 31 2.73 20.16 11.42
C ALA A 31 1.90 20.12 10.11
N MET A 32 1.88 21.24 9.37
CA MET A 32 1.13 21.44 8.14
C MET A 32 2.04 21.50 6.91
N ALA A 33 3.28 21.01 7.01
CA ALA A 33 4.24 21.01 5.92
C ALA A 33 3.66 20.44 4.62
N LEU A 34 3.93 21.14 3.51
CA LEU A 34 3.50 20.72 2.18
C LEU A 34 4.22 19.43 1.79
N LEU A 35 3.49 18.51 1.17
CA LEU A 35 4.05 17.28 0.58
C LEU A 35 5.06 17.59 -0.53
N LYS A 36 4.83 18.70 -1.23
CA LYS A 36 5.66 19.21 -2.32
C LYS A 36 5.77 20.72 -2.18
N GLN A 37 6.97 21.20 -1.95
CA GLN A 37 7.22 22.63 -1.81
C GLN A 37 7.17 23.34 -3.17
N PRO A 38 6.67 24.59 -3.25
CA PRO A 38 6.77 25.41 -4.45
C PRO A 38 8.24 25.66 -4.80
N LYS A 39 8.58 25.73 -6.10
CA LYS A 39 9.96 26.00 -6.56
C LYS A 39 10.60 27.26 -5.97
N SER A 40 9.78 28.22 -5.52
CA SER A 40 10.21 29.51 -4.94
C SER A 40 10.62 29.43 -3.47
N LYS A 41 10.45 28.28 -2.80
CA LYS A 41 10.93 28.05 -1.44
C LYS A 41 11.75 26.75 -1.44
N PRO A 42 13.05 26.77 -1.08
CA PRO A 42 13.80 25.53 -0.90
C PRO A 42 13.10 24.70 0.19
N ASP A 43 13.07 23.39 -0.02
CA ASP A 43 12.40 22.47 0.89
C ASP A 43 13.01 22.60 2.30
N PRO A 44 12.24 23.00 3.33
CA PRO A 44 12.78 23.14 4.69
C PRO A 44 13.19 21.78 5.26
N VAL A 45 12.67 20.71 4.67
CA VAL A 45 13.10 19.34 4.92
C VAL A 45 14.04 18.99 3.78
N GLU A 46 15.31 18.70 4.09
CA GLU A 46 16.11 17.86 3.21
C GLU A 46 15.41 16.49 3.13
N HIS A 47 14.36 16.36 2.31
CA HIS A 47 13.91 15.08 1.81
C HIS A 47 15.07 14.57 0.95
N ARG A 48 16.11 14.02 1.58
CA ARG A 48 17.36 13.55 0.98
C ARG A 48 17.06 12.82 -0.34
N SER A 49 17.07 13.55 -1.46
CA SER A 49 16.91 13.08 -2.84
C SER A 49 15.77 12.09 -3.19
N THR A 50 14.89 11.68 -2.27
CA THR A 50 13.98 10.55 -2.48
C THR A 50 12.59 11.00 -2.92
N ALA A 51 12.24 10.65 -4.16
CA ALA A 51 10.96 10.99 -4.75
C ALA A 51 9.84 10.03 -4.29
N THR A 52 8.92 10.52 -3.45
CA THR A 52 7.88 9.72 -2.78
C THR A 52 6.50 9.96 -3.40
N PHE A 53 5.63 8.94 -3.37
CA PHE A 53 4.22 9.11 -3.64
C PHE A 53 3.36 8.13 -2.83
N VAL A 54 2.08 8.47 -2.66
CA VAL A 54 1.04 7.59 -2.10
C VAL A 54 -0.18 7.56 -3.03
N THR A 55 -1.00 6.52 -2.92
CA THR A 55 -2.21 6.34 -3.76
C THR A 55 -3.47 6.64 -2.97
N VAL A 56 -4.40 7.37 -3.57
CA VAL A 56 -5.73 7.66 -2.99
C VAL A 56 -6.80 7.61 -4.07
N VAL A 57 -8.04 7.36 -3.70
CA VAL A 57 -9.20 7.37 -4.62
C VAL A 57 -10.30 8.27 -4.07
N PRO A 58 -11.18 8.82 -4.91
CA PRO A 58 -12.43 9.42 -4.44
C PRO A 58 -13.21 8.46 -3.56
N ALA A 59 -13.86 8.97 -2.52
CA ALA A 59 -14.74 8.15 -1.68
C ALA A 59 -15.93 7.63 -2.51
N GLY A 60 -16.33 6.38 -2.24
CA GLY A 60 -17.39 5.71 -3.00
C GLY A 60 -16.97 5.21 -4.39
N ALA A 61 -15.71 5.39 -4.78
CA ALA A 61 -15.18 4.80 -5.99
C ALA A 61 -15.18 3.26 -5.86
N GLY A 62 -15.91 2.57 -6.75
CA GLY A 62 -15.99 1.10 -6.78
C GLY A 62 -14.69 0.44 -7.27
N SER A 63 -14.72 -0.88 -7.45
CA SER A 63 -13.55 -1.65 -7.92
C SER A 63 -13.33 -1.62 -9.44
N SER A 64 -14.28 -1.10 -10.23
CA SER A 64 -14.21 -1.10 -11.69
C SER A 64 -14.00 0.31 -12.25
N GLY A 65 -12.99 0.48 -13.11
CA GLY A 65 -12.74 1.71 -13.87
C GLY A 65 -12.20 2.90 -13.07
N VAL A 66 -11.86 2.72 -11.79
CA VAL A 66 -11.36 3.80 -10.93
C VAL A 66 -9.85 3.96 -11.13
N GLU A 67 -9.45 5.16 -11.53
CA GLU A 67 -8.04 5.56 -11.52
C GLU A 67 -7.67 6.19 -10.17
N ALA A 68 -6.61 5.67 -9.54
CA ALA A 68 -6.07 6.28 -8.33
C ALA A 68 -5.30 7.57 -8.63
N TYR A 69 -5.55 8.57 -7.79
CA TYR A 69 -4.66 9.71 -7.64
C TYR A 69 -3.37 9.26 -6.99
N ARG A 70 -2.26 9.86 -7.40
CA ARG A 70 -0.93 9.60 -6.85
C ARG A 70 -0.41 10.92 -6.29
N LEU A 71 -0.45 11.07 -4.98
CA LEU A 71 -0.01 12.28 -4.29
C LEU A 71 1.52 12.23 -4.19
N ARG A 72 2.24 13.22 -4.73
CA ARG A 72 3.69 13.16 -4.97
C ARG A 72 4.45 14.25 -4.24
N SER A 73 5.67 13.94 -3.80
CA SER A 73 6.63 14.93 -3.32
C SER A 73 7.46 15.61 -4.44
N TYR A 74 7.24 15.22 -5.70
CA TYR A 74 8.03 15.65 -6.86
C TYR A 74 7.13 16.19 -7.99
N ALA A 75 7.76 16.75 -9.04
CA ALA A 75 7.04 17.26 -10.20
C ALA A 75 6.20 16.18 -10.89
N THR A 76 4.97 16.51 -11.24
CA THR A 76 4.06 15.55 -11.88
C THR A 76 4.51 15.31 -13.32
N PRO A 77 4.75 14.05 -13.71
CA PRO A 77 5.08 13.72 -15.08
C PRO A 77 3.98 14.15 -16.05
N ARG A 78 4.36 14.53 -17.27
CA ARG A 78 3.40 14.94 -18.31
C ARG A 78 2.39 13.82 -18.58
N GLY A 79 1.10 14.15 -18.55
CA GLY A 79 0.01 13.20 -18.81
C GLY A 79 -0.31 12.23 -17.67
N ALA A 80 0.37 12.33 -16.52
CA ALA A 80 0.00 11.56 -15.34
C ALA A 80 -1.18 12.20 -14.61
N VAL A 81 -2.05 11.38 -14.03
CA VAL A 81 -3.08 11.87 -13.11
C VAL A 81 -2.40 12.40 -11.84
N GLU A 82 -2.37 13.73 -11.75
CA GLU A 82 -2.11 14.49 -10.54
C GLU A 82 -3.39 14.56 -9.72
N SER A 83 -3.22 14.85 -8.44
CA SER A 83 -4.31 15.19 -7.52
C SER A 83 -5.23 16.31 -8.03
N LEU A 84 -6.17 16.75 -7.18
CA LEU A 84 -7.02 17.91 -7.43
C LEU A 84 -6.26 19.08 -8.11
N PRO A 85 -6.72 19.59 -9.26
CA PRO A 85 -6.08 20.70 -9.95
C PRO A 85 -5.85 21.91 -9.03
N GLY A 86 -4.62 22.42 -9.00
CA GLY A 86 -4.23 23.58 -8.21
C GLY A 86 -4.15 23.36 -6.69
N TYR A 87 -4.39 22.14 -6.20
CA TYR A 87 -4.35 21.86 -4.76
C TYR A 87 -2.96 21.40 -4.31
N SER A 88 -2.42 22.08 -3.30
CA SER A 88 -1.14 21.73 -2.67
C SER A 88 -1.39 20.88 -1.43
N TRP A 89 -1.13 19.59 -1.55
CA TRP A 89 -1.32 18.64 -0.44
C TRP A 89 -0.32 18.87 0.68
N LYS A 90 -0.78 18.73 1.91
CA LYS A 90 0.08 18.62 3.10
C LYS A 90 0.48 17.15 3.32
N ILE A 91 1.62 16.92 3.98
CA ILE A 91 2.07 15.57 4.34
C ILE A 91 1.01 14.85 5.17
N VAL A 92 0.44 15.54 6.17
CA VAL A 92 -0.63 15.02 7.04
C VAL A 92 -1.90 14.66 6.26
N GLU A 93 -2.29 15.44 5.26
CA GLU A 93 -3.46 15.16 4.42
C GLU A 93 -3.23 13.90 3.58
N ALA A 94 -2.05 13.80 2.96
CA ALA A 94 -1.69 12.64 2.14
C ALA A 94 -1.61 11.36 2.98
N ALA A 95 -0.95 11.42 4.14
CA ALA A 95 -0.82 10.30 5.08
C ALA A 95 -2.18 9.88 5.65
N ARG A 96 -3.02 10.84 6.08
CA ARG A 96 -4.34 10.53 6.62
C ARG A 96 -5.26 9.91 5.56
N THR A 97 -5.20 10.41 4.33
CA THR A 97 -6.05 9.94 3.24
C THR A 97 -5.65 8.56 2.73
N THR A 98 -4.35 8.29 2.53
CA THR A 98 -3.89 6.95 2.11
C THR A 98 -4.07 5.90 3.20
N SER A 99 -4.31 6.29 4.46
CA SER A 99 -4.65 5.37 5.55
C SER A 99 -6.15 5.30 5.83
N ALA A 100 -6.99 6.05 5.08
CA ALA A 100 -8.44 6.10 5.27
C ALA A 100 -9.15 4.87 4.68
N ALA A 101 -8.78 3.68 5.15
CA ALA A 101 -9.40 2.43 4.75
C ALA A 101 -10.88 2.41 5.17
N PRO A 102 -11.81 2.11 4.25
CA PRO A 102 -13.21 1.91 4.58
C PRO A 102 -13.36 0.94 5.77
N MET A 103 -14.36 1.18 6.63
CA MET A 103 -14.60 0.45 7.88
C MET A 103 -13.60 0.72 9.02
N TYR A 104 -12.44 1.33 8.76
CA TYR A 104 -11.43 1.63 9.77
C TYR A 104 -11.42 3.10 10.16
N PHE A 105 -11.37 3.97 9.16
CA PHE A 105 -11.32 5.41 9.30
C PHE A 105 -12.31 6.05 8.34
N ALA A 106 -12.86 7.22 8.69
CA ALA A 106 -13.75 7.94 7.78
C ALA A 106 -12.94 8.44 6.58
N PRO A 107 -13.61 8.53 5.42
CA PRO A 107 -13.10 9.28 4.28
C PRO A 107 -12.74 10.72 4.67
N VAL A 108 -11.76 11.28 3.98
CA VAL A 108 -11.19 12.60 4.28
C VAL A 108 -11.72 13.61 3.28
N LEU A 109 -12.34 14.68 3.76
CA LEU A 109 -12.68 15.84 2.91
C LEU A 109 -11.43 16.69 2.69
N VAL A 110 -11.00 16.80 1.44
CA VAL A 110 -9.89 17.66 1.03
C VAL A 110 -10.40 18.62 -0.03
N ASN A 111 -10.34 19.92 0.27
CA ASN A 111 -11.01 20.97 -0.51
C ASN A 111 -12.50 20.65 -0.70
N THR A 112 -12.94 20.35 -1.92
CA THR A 112 -14.33 20.05 -2.27
C THR A 112 -14.59 18.57 -2.53
N GLN A 113 -13.59 17.69 -2.38
CA GLN A 113 -13.71 16.27 -2.72
C GLN A 113 -13.38 15.38 -1.51
N VAL A 114 -14.15 14.31 -1.38
CA VAL A 114 -13.95 13.30 -0.34
C VAL A 114 -13.08 12.18 -0.91
N PHE A 115 -12.06 11.77 -0.17
CA PHE A 115 -11.10 10.73 -0.56
C PHE A 115 -11.00 9.62 0.48
N GLN A 116 -10.53 8.46 0.04
CA GLN A 116 -10.25 7.31 0.89
C GLN A 116 -9.00 6.55 0.43
N ASP A 117 -8.61 5.54 1.21
CA ASP A 117 -7.56 4.60 0.84
C ASP A 117 -7.84 3.92 -0.52
N ALA A 118 -6.78 3.74 -1.31
CA ALA A 118 -6.87 3.15 -2.64
C ALA A 118 -6.72 1.62 -2.66
N GLY A 119 -6.42 1.00 -1.52
CA GLY A 119 -6.16 -0.43 -1.41
C GLY A 119 -7.36 -1.26 -1.84
N GLY A 120 -8.56 -0.93 -1.35
CA GLY A 120 -9.82 -1.56 -1.75
C GLY A 120 -10.18 -1.40 -3.23
N SER A 121 -9.62 -0.40 -3.90
CA SER A 121 -9.77 -0.16 -5.35
C SER A 121 -8.66 -0.80 -6.18
N GLY A 122 -7.80 -1.63 -5.56
CA GLY A 122 -6.77 -2.40 -6.24
C GLY A 122 -5.38 -1.77 -6.30
N PHE A 123 -5.13 -0.69 -5.55
CA PHE A 123 -3.84 -0.01 -5.53
C PHE A 123 -3.04 -0.25 -4.25
N ASN A 124 -3.30 -1.37 -3.55
CA ASN A 124 -2.62 -1.73 -2.31
C ASN A 124 -1.17 -2.19 -2.52
N ASN A 125 -0.83 -2.62 -3.74
CA ASN A 125 0.55 -2.83 -4.18
C ASN A 125 0.91 -1.72 -5.19
N PRO A 126 1.55 -0.63 -4.78
CA PRO A 126 1.83 0.51 -5.67
C PRO A 126 2.99 0.24 -6.65
N THR A 127 3.55 -0.97 -6.70
CA THR A 127 4.73 -1.29 -7.52
C THR A 127 4.50 -1.00 -9.00
N SER A 128 3.35 -1.41 -9.55
CA SER A 128 3.00 -1.08 -10.93
C SER A 128 2.91 0.44 -11.19
N GLU A 129 2.43 1.19 -10.20
CA GLU A 129 2.34 2.66 -10.28
C GLU A 129 3.70 3.34 -10.18
N ALA A 130 4.61 2.80 -9.37
CA ALA A 130 5.99 3.25 -9.27
C ALA A 130 6.76 3.02 -10.58
N ILE A 131 6.54 1.88 -11.26
CA ILE A 131 7.21 1.56 -12.53
C ILE A 131 6.67 2.42 -13.68
N LYS A 132 5.35 2.67 -13.75
CA LYS A 132 4.75 3.56 -14.76
C LYS A 132 5.39 4.96 -14.74
N LYS A 133 5.71 5.49 -13.56
CA LYS A 133 6.41 6.77 -13.39
C LYS A 133 7.76 6.79 -14.12
N LEU A 134 8.56 5.73 -13.97
CA LEU A 134 9.92 5.68 -14.55
C LEU A 134 9.88 5.70 -16.08
N LYS A 135 8.85 5.12 -16.69
CA LYS A 135 8.59 5.20 -18.14
C LYS A 135 8.26 6.61 -18.63
N CYS A 136 7.71 7.47 -17.75
CA CYS A 136 7.30 8.83 -18.10
C CYS A 136 8.39 9.89 -17.82
N SER A 137 9.34 9.60 -16.91
CA SER A 137 10.45 10.52 -16.60
C SER A 137 11.65 10.39 -17.54
N GLY A 138 11.76 9.28 -18.27
CA GLY A 138 12.83 9.02 -19.26
C GLY A 138 12.56 9.64 -20.63
N ALA A 139 12.21 10.92 -20.71
CA ALA A 139 12.07 11.60 -21.99
C ALA A 139 13.43 11.63 -22.72
N GLY A 140 13.64 10.67 -23.62
CA GLY A 140 14.82 10.57 -24.49
C GLY A 140 15.77 9.39 -24.24
N LYS A 141 15.56 8.57 -23.21
CA LYS A 141 16.33 7.32 -23.01
C LYS A 141 15.57 6.13 -23.57
N SER A 142 16.24 5.22 -24.27
CA SER A 142 15.60 4.00 -24.77
C SER A 142 15.08 3.17 -23.59
N LYS A 143 14.09 2.30 -23.83
CA LYS A 143 13.50 1.44 -22.77
C LYS A 143 14.55 0.55 -22.06
N ASP A 144 15.73 0.41 -22.64
CA ASP A 144 16.81 -0.45 -22.20
C ASP A 144 17.87 0.27 -21.32
N GLU A 145 17.79 1.59 -21.15
CA GLU A 145 18.86 2.39 -20.50
C GLU A 145 18.66 2.71 -19.01
N VAL A 146 17.49 2.44 -18.42
CA VAL A 146 17.29 2.67 -16.98
C VAL A 146 17.48 1.37 -16.21
N GLU A 147 18.68 1.20 -15.68
CA GLU A 147 18.95 0.21 -14.64
C GLU A 147 18.08 0.54 -13.42
N LEU A 148 17.22 -0.41 -13.07
CA LEU A 148 16.12 -0.27 -12.12
C LEU A 148 16.06 -1.54 -11.29
N VAL A 149 16.40 -1.43 -10.01
CA VAL A 149 16.16 -2.47 -9.00
C VAL A 149 14.91 -2.09 -8.22
N VAL A 150 13.97 -3.02 -8.07
CA VAL A 150 12.69 -2.81 -7.37
C VAL A 150 12.56 -3.78 -6.21
N LEU A 151 12.43 -3.24 -5.00
CA LEU A 151 12.00 -3.98 -3.82
C LEU A 151 10.52 -3.67 -3.53
N SER A 152 9.67 -4.69 -3.58
CA SER A 152 8.28 -4.64 -3.16
C SER A 152 8.13 -5.34 -1.81
N LEU A 153 7.71 -4.59 -0.78
CA LEU A 153 7.45 -5.12 0.55
C LEU A 153 5.94 -5.43 0.70
N GLY A 154 5.62 -6.67 1.01
CA GLY A 154 4.27 -7.14 1.31
C GLY A 154 4.02 -7.24 2.82
N THR A 155 2.76 -7.17 3.22
CA THR A 155 2.33 -7.27 4.62
C THR A 155 1.96 -8.70 5.05
N GLY A 156 2.32 -9.71 4.25
CA GLY A 156 2.10 -11.12 4.57
C GLY A 156 0.68 -11.64 4.30
N LEU A 157 -0.17 -10.85 3.63
CA LEU A 157 -1.55 -11.23 3.29
C LEU A 157 -1.66 -12.35 2.24
N ALA A 158 -0.53 -12.86 1.72
CA ALA A 158 -0.52 -13.98 0.78
C ALA A 158 -1.13 -15.26 1.36
N SER A 159 -1.13 -15.46 2.68
CA SER A 159 -1.82 -16.60 3.32
C SER A 159 -3.35 -16.54 3.19
N LEU A 160 -3.91 -15.35 2.94
CA LEU A 160 -5.32 -15.17 2.60
C LEU A 160 -5.59 -15.46 1.11
N THR A 161 -4.52 -15.58 0.31
CA THR A 161 -4.57 -16.05 -1.08
C THR A 161 -4.28 -17.56 -1.08
N VAL A 162 -4.97 -18.34 -1.90
CA VAL A 162 -4.78 -19.80 -1.91
C VAL A 162 -3.70 -20.16 -2.94
N GLU A 163 -2.82 -21.10 -2.60
CA GLU A 163 -1.80 -21.65 -3.49
C GLU A 163 -2.47 -22.24 -4.75
N HIS A 164 -2.03 -21.78 -5.93
CA HIS A 164 -2.49 -22.10 -7.30
C HIS A 164 -3.70 -21.28 -7.80
N PHE A 165 -3.40 -20.15 -8.45
CA PHE A 165 -4.40 -19.39 -9.20
C PHE A 165 -4.38 -19.77 -10.68
N ASP A 166 -5.53 -20.25 -11.14
CA ASP A 166 -5.92 -20.28 -12.55
C ASP A 166 -6.77 -19.02 -12.85
N ASP A 167 -6.65 -18.52 -14.08
CA ASP A 167 -6.72 -17.13 -14.55
C ASP A 167 -8.06 -16.34 -14.42
N GLN A 168 -8.99 -16.68 -13.53
CA GLN A 168 -10.35 -16.08 -13.56
C GLN A 168 -10.62 -15.03 -12.47
N ARG A 169 -11.07 -13.85 -12.94
CA ARG A 169 -11.47 -12.67 -12.18
C ARG A 169 -12.56 -13.00 -11.15
N PHE A 170 -12.46 -12.42 -9.96
CA PHE A 170 -13.49 -12.48 -8.92
C PHE A 170 -14.74 -11.69 -9.36
N GLU A 171 -15.64 -12.35 -10.10
CA GLU A 171 -16.97 -11.83 -10.40
C GLU A 171 -18.10 -12.63 -9.72
N ASN A 172 -17.81 -13.77 -9.08
CA ASN A 172 -18.87 -14.62 -8.51
C ASN A 172 -18.95 -14.56 -6.96
N PRO A 173 -20.01 -13.99 -6.37
CA PRO A 173 -20.23 -13.93 -4.91
C PRO A 173 -20.55 -15.29 -4.26
N ASP A 174 -20.78 -16.35 -5.04
CA ASP A 174 -21.04 -17.71 -4.55
C ASP A 174 -19.76 -18.57 -4.39
N ASP A 175 -18.60 -17.96 -4.57
CA ASP A 175 -17.30 -18.61 -4.49
C ASP A 175 -17.08 -19.30 -3.13
N SER A 176 -16.83 -20.61 -3.14
CA SER A 176 -16.50 -21.42 -1.97
C SER A 176 -15.26 -20.87 -1.23
N ARG A 177 -14.40 -20.13 -1.94
CA ARG A 177 -13.20 -19.44 -1.42
C ARG A 177 -13.56 -18.31 -0.45
N LEU A 178 -14.50 -17.44 -0.83
CA LEU A 178 -15.01 -16.37 0.02
C LEU A 178 -15.81 -16.94 1.20
N LYS A 179 -16.57 -18.02 0.96
CA LYS A 179 -17.29 -18.74 2.00
C LYS A 179 -16.35 -19.31 3.06
N ASN A 180 -15.17 -19.82 2.70
CA ASN A 180 -14.19 -20.34 3.68
C ASN A 180 -13.60 -19.24 4.57
N VAL A 181 -13.18 -18.11 3.98
CA VAL A 181 -12.68 -16.97 4.77
C VAL A 181 -13.77 -16.40 5.67
N VAL A 182 -14.98 -16.21 5.12
CA VAL A 182 -16.15 -15.75 5.88
C VAL A 182 -16.51 -16.73 7.00
N ASN A 183 -16.48 -18.05 6.76
CA ASN A 183 -16.81 -19.06 7.76
C ASN A 183 -15.76 -19.14 8.88
N LYS A 184 -14.47 -19.01 8.55
CA LYS A 184 -13.39 -18.90 9.56
C LYS A 184 -13.56 -17.67 10.45
N LEU A 185 -13.97 -16.54 9.87
CA LEU A 185 -14.24 -15.31 10.63
C LEU A 185 -15.53 -15.42 11.47
N ARG A 186 -16.60 -15.98 10.90
CA ARG A 186 -17.90 -16.17 11.59
C ARG A 186 -17.80 -17.08 12.80
N SER A 187 -16.99 -18.15 12.76
CA SER A 187 -16.89 -19.13 13.87
C SER A 187 -16.27 -18.56 15.14
N LYS A 188 -15.55 -17.44 15.04
CA LYS A 188 -14.85 -16.79 16.16
C LYS A 188 -15.54 -15.53 16.70
N VAL A 189 -16.48 -14.95 15.95
CA VAL A 189 -17.27 -13.80 16.42
C VAL A 189 -18.50 -14.30 17.19
N LYS A 190 -18.37 -14.35 18.52
CA LYS A 190 -19.48 -14.68 19.41
C LYS A 190 -20.43 -13.48 19.52
N ASN A 191 -21.64 -13.68 19.00
CA ASN A 191 -22.83 -12.82 19.10
C ASN A 191 -22.89 -11.55 18.21
N ILE A 192 -24.14 -11.28 17.80
CA ILE A 192 -24.72 -10.07 17.20
C ILE A 192 -24.94 -10.20 15.68
N ALA A 193 -26.21 -10.40 15.31
CA ALA A 193 -26.70 -10.50 13.93
C ALA A 193 -26.31 -9.28 13.05
N THR A 194 -26.15 -8.09 13.65
CA THR A 194 -25.68 -6.85 13.00
C THR A 194 -24.14 -6.75 12.87
N ALA A 195 -23.37 -7.57 13.60
CA ALA A 195 -21.91 -7.65 13.46
C ALA A 195 -21.50 -8.57 12.30
N LYS A 196 -22.36 -9.53 11.93
CA LYS A 196 -22.11 -10.52 10.89
C LYS A 196 -21.96 -9.89 9.50
N GLU A 197 -22.84 -8.98 9.11
CA GLU A 197 -22.77 -8.31 7.79
C GLU A 197 -21.54 -7.41 7.67
N ARG A 198 -21.21 -6.66 8.72
CA ARG A 198 -19.99 -5.83 8.77
C ARG A 198 -18.72 -6.67 8.74
N LEU A 199 -18.69 -7.79 9.47
CA LEU A 199 -17.58 -8.74 9.46
C LEU A 199 -17.38 -9.35 8.07
N GLU A 200 -18.47 -9.72 7.40
CA GLU A 200 -18.44 -10.25 6.04
C GLU A 200 -17.93 -9.24 5.03
N GLN A 201 -18.32 -7.97 5.15
CA GLN A 201 -17.82 -6.89 4.30
C GLN A 201 -16.32 -6.66 4.52
N ILE A 202 -15.87 -6.64 5.78
CA ILE A 202 -14.45 -6.54 6.12
C ILE A 202 -13.70 -7.74 5.53
N ALA A 203 -14.18 -8.97 5.74
CA ALA A 203 -13.60 -10.19 5.17
C ALA A 203 -13.40 -10.09 3.65
N LYS A 204 -14.46 -9.68 2.94
CA LYS A 204 -14.44 -9.48 1.48
C LYS A 204 -13.38 -8.49 1.07
N GLN A 205 -13.30 -7.35 1.77
CA GLN A 205 -12.30 -6.32 1.49
C GLN A 205 -10.87 -6.84 1.69
N PHE A 206 -10.58 -7.56 2.77
CA PHE A 206 -9.25 -8.14 2.99
C PHE A 206 -8.85 -9.15 1.91
N VAL A 207 -9.75 -10.07 1.56
CA VAL A 207 -9.49 -11.06 0.50
C VAL A 207 -9.25 -10.35 -0.83
N GLN A 208 -10.05 -9.34 -1.16
CA GLN A 208 -9.88 -8.57 -2.39
C GLN A 208 -8.54 -7.83 -2.40
N VAL A 209 -8.19 -7.14 -1.32
CA VAL A 209 -6.92 -6.42 -1.18
C VAL A 209 -5.73 -7.37 -1.30
N ALA A 210 -5.76 -8.51 -0.60
CA ALA A 210 -4.73 -9.55 -0.69
C ALA A 210 -4.57 -10.06 -2.12
N THR A 211 -5.70 -10.43 -2.75
CA THR A 211 -5.74 -10.94 -4.13
C THR A 211 -5.13 -9.95 -5.11
N VAL A 212 -5.54 -8.68 -5.08
CA VAL A 212 -5.04 -7.68 -6.05
C VAL A 212 -3.57 -7.34 -5.77
N THR A 213 -3.16 -7.37 -4.50
CA THR A 213 -1.76 -7.18 -4.10
C THR A 213 -0.85 -8.24 -4.74
N GLU A 214 -1.24 -9.51 -4.68
CA GLU A 214 -0.48 -10.62 -5.27
C GLU A 214 -0.58 -10.64 -6.80
N ARG A 215 -1.75 -10.38 -7.40
CA ARG A 215 -1.85 -10.21 -8.86
C ARG A 215 -0.91 -9.12 -9.37
N THR A 216 -0.80 -8.01 -8.65
CA THR A 216 0.12 -6.93 -9.04
C THR A 216 1.58 -7.39 -8.95
N HIS A 217 1.92 -8.25 -7.98
CA HIS A 217 3.22 -8.88 -7.90
C HIS A 217 3.48 -9.78 -9.12
N ASP A 218 2.55 -10.66 -9.47
CA ASP A 218 2.66 -11.57 -10.62
C ASP A 218 2.83 -10.81 -11.93
N ASP A 219 2.00 -9.79 -12.16
CA ASP A 219 2.06 -8.92 -13.34
C ASP A 219 3.41 -8.21 -13.46
N VAL A 220 3.97 -7.73 -12.35
CA VAL A 220 5.27 -7.07 -12.33
C VAL A 220 6.39 -8.08 -12.54
N SER A 221 6.34 -9.23 -11.87
CA SER A 221 7.31 -10.32 -12.00
C SER A 221 7.40 -10.79 -13.46
N LYS A 222 6.26 -11.04 -14.10
CA LYS A 222 6.16 -11.40 -15.51
C LYS A 222 6.79 -10.34 -16.41
N ARG A 223 6.54 -9.05 -16.17
CA ARG A 223 7.16 -7.96 -16.95
C ARG A 223 8.67 -7.93 -16.81
N PHE A 224 9.22 -8.09 -15.60
CA PHE A 224 10.66 -8.13 -15.40
C PHE A 224 11.29 -9.37 -16.06
N LEU A 225 10.60 -10.51 -16.04
CA LEU A 225 11.00 -11.69 -16.79
C LEU A 225 11.02 -11.43 -18.31
N GLU A 226 9.95 -10.85 -18.87
CA GLU A 226 9.85 -10.47 -20.28
C GLU A 226 10.92 -9.45 -20.71
N TRP A 227 11.38 -8.60 -19.80
CA TRP A 227 12.48 -7.65 -20.05
C TRP A 227 13.86 -8.30 -19.93
N GLY A 228 13.96 -9.59 -19.58
CA GLY A 228 15.25 -10.25 -19.32
C GLY A 228 15.92 -9.76 -18.03
N ARG A 229 15.14 -9.22 -17.09
CA ARG A 229 15.60 -8.53 -15.88
C ARG A 229 15.00 -9.15 -14.62
N ARG A 230 14.79 -10.47 -14.62
CA ARG A 230 14.19 -11.20 -13.50
C ARG A 230 14.85 -10.86 -12.15
N ASP A 231 16.17 -10.73 -12.15
CA ASP A 231 16.99 -10.54 -10.95
C ASP A 231 17.01 -9.08 -10.44
N ASP A 232 16.21 -8.20 -11.06
CA ASP A 232 16.05 -6.80 -10.66
C ASP A 232 14.73 -6.54 -9.92
N TYR A 233 13.87 -7.55 -9.78
CA TYR A 233 12.61 -7.45 -9.03
C TYR A 233 12.58 -8.39 -7.83
N PHE A 234 12.53 -7.79 -6.65
CA PHE A 234 12.49 -8.48 -5.37
C PHE A 234 11.12 -8.28 -4.73
N ARG A 235 10.50 -9.37 -4.29
CA ARG A 235 9.27 -9.35 -3.49
C ARG A 235 9.57 -9.95 -2.13
N PHE A 236 9.60 -9.12 -1.10
CA PHE A 236 9.67 -9.59 0.28
C PHE A 236 8.27 -9.61 0.83
N ASN A 237 7.71 -10.80 0.89
CA ASN A 237 6.38 -11.04 1.43
C ASN A 237 6.47 -12.30 2.28
N PRO A 238 6.96 -12.19 3.53
CA PRO A 238 7.21 -13.34 4.39
C PRO A 238 5.99 -14.28 4.36
N PRO A 239 6.14 -15.53 3.89
CA PRO A 239 5.05 -16.47 3.94
C PRO A 239 4.69 -16.65 5.40
N GLN A 240 3.43 -16.36 5.73
CA GLN A 240 2.90 -16.66 7.05
C GLN A 240 2.75 -18.18 7.15
N GLY A 241 3.86 -18.88 7.37
CA GLY A 241 3.94 -20.31 7.61
C GLY A 241 3.42 -20.72 9.00
N LEU A 242 2.49 -19.96 9.58
CA LEU A 242 1.68 -20.43 10.69
C LEU A 242 0.27 -20.64 10.16
N GLY A 243 -0.14 -21.92 10.12
CA GLY A 243 -1.54 -22.26 9.99
C GLY A 243 -2.40 -21.42 10.94
N ASP A 244 -3.51 -20.91 10.42
CA ASP A 244 -4.58 -20.26 11.17
C ASP A 244 -4.34 -18.85 11.76
N LEU A 245 -3.59 -17.98 11.09
CA LEU A 245 -3.63 -16.54 11.39
C LEU A 245 -4.94 -15.89 10.90
N ASP A 246 -5.61 -15.18 11.82
CA ASP A 246 -6.90 -14.51 11.63
C ASP A 246 -6.71 -12.99 11.40
N LEU A 247 -7.70 -12.30 10.83
CA LEU A 247 -7.74 -10.83 10.75
C LEU A 247 -7.59 -10.16 12.13
N ALA A 248 -8.04 -10.85 13.19
CA ALA A 248 -7.87 -10.41 14.57
C ALA A 248 -6.41 -10.48 15.05
N ASP A 249 -5.61 -11.37 14.46
CA ASP A 249 -4.19 -11.54 14.77
C ASP A 249 -3.31 -10.55 14.00
N TYR A 250 -3.78 -10.02 12.86
CA TYR A 250 -3.17 -8.85 12.19
C TYR A 250 -3.14 -7.59 13.05
N MET A 251 -3.94 -7.54 14.11
CA MET A 251 -3.93 -6.44 15.09
C MET A 251 -2.89 -6.66 16.20
N LYS A 252 -2.16 -7.79 16.22
CA LYS A 252 -1.13 -8.11 17.20
C LYS A 252 0.24 -7.80 16.62
N GLU A 253 0.71 -6.57 16.85
CA GLU A 253 2.04 -6.09 16.44
C GLU A 253 3.17 -7.09 16.73
N GLY A 254 3.18 -7.68 17.94
CA GLY A 254 4.22 -8.63 18.36
C GLY A 254 4.32 -9.88 17.48
N LEU A 255 3.19 -10.38 16.97
CA LEU A 255 3.16 -11.55 16.11
C LEU A 255 3.66 -11.24 14.69
N ILE A 256 3.32 -10.05 14.17
CA ILE A 256 3.84 -9.57 12.87
C ILE A 256 5.37 -9.45 12.92
N VAL A 257 5.89 -8.87 14.02
CA VAL A 257 7.33 -8.74 14.25
C VAL A 257 7.99 -10.11 14.36
N GLU A 258 7.39 -11.03 15.11
CA GLU A 258 7.92 -12.40 15.28
C GLU A 258 8.01 -13.15 13.95
N ILE A 259 6.92 -13.21 13.17
CA ILE A 259 6.88 -13.90 11.88
C ILE A 259 7.90 -13.32 10.91
N THR A 260 8.00 -11.98 10.85
CA THR A 260 8.98 -11.30 10.00
C THR A 260 10.40 -11.67 10.42
N ASN A 261 10.70 -11.69 11.72
CA ASN A 261 12.01 -12.08 12.24
C ASN A 261 12.34 -13.56 11.98
N VAL A 262 11.36 -14.46 12.11
CA VAL A 262 11.53 -15.88 11.79
C VAL A 262 11.88 -16.05 10.31
N TRP A 263 11.16 -15.37 9.41
CA TRP A 263 11.46 -15.41 7.99
C TRP A 263 12.84 -14.83 7.68
N LEU A 264 13.21 -13.68 8.24
CA LEU A 264 14.53 -13.05 8.07
C LEU A 264 15.69 -13.95 8.54
N ARG A 265 15.44 -14.88 9.48
CA ARG A 265 16.43 -15.85 9.97
C ARG A 265 16.41 -17.18 9.21
N SER A 266 15.40 -17.41 8.38
CA SER A 266 15.35 -18.60 7.52
C SER A 266 16.36 -18.49 6.37
N PRO A 267 16.84 -19.62 5.81
CA PRO A 267 17.72 -19.58 4.64
C PRO A 267 17.16 -18.74 3.49
N ALA A 268 15.87 -18.93 3.16
CA ALA A 268 15.22 -18.18 2.09
C ALA A 268 15.19 -16.66 2.32
N GLY A 269 14.97 -16.21 3.57
CA GLY A 269 14.99 -14.79 3.90
C GLY A 269 16.41 -14.20 3.91
N GLN A 270 17.40 -14.97 4.37
CA GLN A 270 18.80 -14.59 4.34
C GLN A 270 19.31 -14.46 2.89
N ASP A 271 19.05 -15.47 2.06
CA ASP A 271 19.45 -15.48 0.65
C ASP A 271 18.85 -14.30 -0.10
N ALA A 272 17.53 -14.09 -0.01
CA ALA A 272 16.86 -12.98 -0.68
C ALA A 272 17.36 -11.60 -0.20
N THR A 273 17.66 -11.45 1.09
CA THR A 273 18.22 -10.21 1.65
C THR A 273 19.63 -9.95 1.16
N MET A 274 20.47 -11.00 1.10
CA MET A 274 21.84 -10.90 0.61
C MET A 274 21.90 -10.60 -0.88
N GLU A 275 21.05 -11.24 -1.70
CA GLU A 275 20.95 -10.96 -3.14
C GLU A 275 20.59 -9.49 -3.40
N LEU A 276 19.57 -8.97 -2.69
CA LEU A 276 19.19 -7.57 -2.80
C LEU A 276 20.32 -6.63 -2.32
N TYR A 277 20.96 -6.96 -1.20
CA TYR A 277 22.07 -6.17 -0.66
C TYR A 277 23.21 -6.05 -1.69
N GLU A 278 23.64 -7.16 -2.30
CA GLU A 278 24.70 -7.15 -3.32
C GLU A 278 24.29 -6.31 -4.53
N LYS A 279 23.02 -6.37 -4.97
CA LYS A 279 22.50 -5.53 -6.06
C LYS A 279 22.49 -4.04 -5.73
N LEU A 280 22.20 -3.67 -4.49
CA LEU A 280 22.14 -2.26 -4.08
C LEU A 280 23.49 -1.70 -3.65
N ARG A 281 24.45 -2.54 -3.26
CA ARG A 281 25.75 -2.12 -2.72
C ARG A 281 26.55 -1.32 -3.74
N GLU A 282 26.74 -1.83 -4.94
CA GLU A 282 27.57 -1.17 -5.97
C GLU A 282 27.05 0.23 -6.34
N PRO A 283 25.75 0.42 -6.68
CA PRO A 283 25.20 1.75 -6.95
C PRO A 283 25.26 2.70 -5.74
N TYR A 284 25.17 2.17 -4.52
CA TYR A 284 25.25 2.96 -3.31
C TYR A 284 26.66 3.48 -3.04
N GLU A 285 27.68 2.62 -3.14
CA GLU A 285 29.07 3.03 -2.95
C GLU A 285 29.54 3.98 -4.07
N ALA A 286 29.12 3.76 -5.32
CA ALA A 286 29.41 4.65 -6.44
C ALA A 286 28.83 6.08 -6.24
N LYS A 287 27.74 6.24 -5.49
CA LYS A 287 27.14 7.55 -5.18
C LYS A 287 27.80 8.27 -4.00
N LYS A 288 28.63 7.59 -3.20
CA LYS A 288 29.39 8.21 -2.11
C LYS A 288 30.68 8.87 -2.60
N MET A 289 31.23 8.40 -3.71
CA MET A 289 32.42 8.95 -4.38
C MET A 289 32.08 10.22 -5.14
#